data_AF-A0A819USU6-F1
#
_entry.id   AF-A0A819USU6-F1
#
_cell.length_a   1.000
_cell.length_b   1.000
_cell.length_c   1.000
_cell.angle_alpha   90.00
_cell.angle_beta   90.00
_cell.angle_gamma   90.00
#
_symmetry.space_group_name_H-M   'P 1'
#
loop_
_entity.id
_entity.type
_entity.pdbx_description
1 polymer ?
#
loop_
_entity_poly.entity_id
_entity_poly.type
_entity_poly.pdbx_seq_one_letter_code
_entity_poly.pdbx_strand_id
1 'polypeptide(L)'
;ILYQSRDSNMREWTINTENNDKIELVNLCEDFIAIGTSQRLIRLMSLSGIQQCIIRLQGSIVSMSYYQNQLWIIHHSTQGLPKEQAMSYVLLNIENDRYHTGSLPLIPKTKLI
;
A
#
# COMPACT_ATOMS: atom_id res chain seq x y z
N ILE A 1 -2.41 18.37 -2.68
CA ILE A 1 -1.79 19.66 -2.32
C ILE A 1 -0.55 19.39 -1.47
N LEU A 2 0.64 19.62 -2.03
CA LEU A 2 1.91 19.67 -1.31
C LEU A 2 2.03 21.04 -0.63
N TYR A 3 1.38 21.17 0.52
CA TYR A 3 1.27 22.45 1.21
C TYR A 3 2.65 23.04 1.59
N GLN A 4 3.64 22.19 1.82
CA GLN A 4 5.00 22.60 2.22
C GLN A 4 5.98 22.73 1.04
N SER A 5 5.54 22.55 -0.22
CA SER A 5 6.43 22.73 -1.38
C SER A 5 6.86 24.19 -1.52
N ARG A 6 8.17 24.40 -1.67
CA ARG A 6 8.77 25.71 -1.98
C ARG A 6 8.74 26.05 -3.47
N ASP A 7 8.42 25.07 -4.33
CA ASP A 7 8.19 25.30 -5.76
C ASP A 7 6.75 25.81 -5.97
N SER A 8 6.63 27.03 -6.52
CA SER A 8 5.34 27.65 -6.83
C SER A 8 4.63 27.02 -8.02
N ASN A 9 5.34 26.24 -8.86
CA ASN A 9 4.83 25.77 -10.14
C ASN A 9 4.04 24.46 -10.05
N MET A 10 4.29 23.61 -9.04
CA MET A 10 3.60 22.33 -8.91
C MET A 10 3.31 22.00 -7.45
N ARG A 11 2.12 22.39 -7.00
CA ARG A 11 1.61 22.13 -5.65
C ARG A 11 0.59 21.01 -5.60
N GLU A 12 0.15 20.51 -6.75
CA GLU A 12 -0.78 19.41 -6.85
C GLU A 12 -0.50 18.63 -8.12
N TRP A 13 -0.89 17.36 -8.10
CA TRP A 13 -0.79 16.46 -9.23
C TRP A 13 -1.90 15.43 -9.09
N THR A 14 -2.25 14.83 -10.22
CA THR A 14 -3.26 13.78 -10.32
C THR A 14 -2.66 12.61 -11.08
N ILE A 15 -2.99 11.39 -10.66
CA ILE A 15 -2.64 10.16 -11.37
C ILE A 15 -3.89 9.55 -11.98
N ASN A 16 -3.79 9.13 -13.23
CA ASN A 16 -4.79 8.31 -13.89
C ASN A 16 -4.37 6.85 -13.78
N THR A 17 -5.32 5.97 -13.47
CA THR A 17 -5.10 4.54 -13.50
C THR A 17 -5.44 3.97 -14.88
N GLU A 18 -4.67 2.97 -15.32
CA GLU A 18 -4.87 2.31 -16.60
C GLU A 18 -5.87 1.15 -16.50
N ASN A 19 -6.50 0.76 -17.61
CA ASN A 19 -7.19 -0.53 -17.77
C ASN A 19 -8.23 -0.84 -16.67
N ASN A 20 -9.04 0.15 -16.28
CA ASN A 20 -10.03 0.02 -15.20
C ASN A 20 -9.45 -0.35 -13.82
N ASP A 21 -8.14 -0.20 -13.61
CA ASP A 21 -7.56 -0.36 -12.27
C ASP A 21 -8.13 0.73 -11.35
N LYS A 22 -8.63 0.33 -10.18
CA LYS A 22 -9.17 1.25 -9.18
C LYS A 22 -8.16 1.43 -8.06
N ILE A 23 -8.02 2.66 -7.59
CA ILE A 23 -7.32 2.94 -6.34
C ILE A 23 -8.23 2.46 -5.21
N GLU A 24 -7.74 1.53 -4.40
CA GLU A 24 -8.48 0.94 -3.26
C GLU A 24 -7.99 1.52 -1.93
N LEU A 25 -6.70 1.82 -1.82
CA LEU A 25 -6.07 2.34 -0.60
C LEU A 25 -4.98 3.35 -0.94
N VAL A 26 -4.83 4.33 -0.06
CA VAL A 26 -3.75 5.32 -0.12
C VAL A 26 -3.20 5.50 1.29
N ASN A 27 -1.87 5.50 1.42
CA ASN A 27 -1.18 5.82 2.65
C ASN A 27 -0.16 6.94 2.42
N LEU A 28 -0.28 8.03 3.19
CA LEU A 28 0.68 9.12 3.18
C LEU A 28 1.85 8.75 4.09
N CYS A 29 3.04 8.65 3.52
CA CYS A 29 4.28 8.38 4.24
C CYS A 29 5.06 9.69 4.44
N GLU A 30 6.27 9.60 4.99
CA GLU A 30 7.08 10.78 5.30
C GLU A 30 7.50 11.55 4.02
N ASP A 31 7.97 10.85 3.00
CA ASP A 31 8.53 11.42 1.76
C ASP A 31 7.95 10.81 0.47
N PHE A 32 6.98 9.91 0.60
CA PHE A 32 6.26 9.29 -0.50
C PHE A 32 4.78 9.02 -0.16
N ILE A 33 4.03 8.58 -1.15
CA ILE A 33 2.65 8.13 -1.07
C ILE A 33 2.60 6.71 -1.59
N ALA A 34 2.09 5.79 -0.79
CA ALA A 34 1.85 4.42 -1.21
C ALA A 34 0.40 4.25 -1.64
N ILE A 35 0.18 3.70 -2.83
CA ILE A 35 -1.13 3.56 -3.46
C ILE A 35 -1.38 2.08 -3.74
N GLY A 36 -2.39 1.50 -3.09
CA GLY A 36 -2.88 0.15 -3.34
C GLY A 36 -4.01 0.14 -4.36
N THR A 37 -3.97 -0.80 -5.31
CA THR A 37 -4.94 -0.88 -6.41
C THR A 37 -5.62 -2.24 -6.53
N SER A 38 -6.76 -2.25 -7.23
CA SER A 38 -7.57 -3.44 -7.49
C SER A 38 -6.86 -4.54 -8.29
N GLN A 39 -5.82 -4.16 -9.05
CA GLN A 39 -4.94 -5.11 -9.74
C GLN A 39 -3.84 -5.69 -8.84
N ARG A 40 -3.97 -5.54 -7.51
CA ARG A 40 -3.01 -6.03 -6.50
C ARG A 40 -1.64 -5.37 -6.63
N LEU A 41 -1.62 -4.11 -7.07
CA LEU A 41 -0.39 -3.34 -7.18
C LEU A 41 -0.28 -2.36 -6.02
N ILE A 42 0.94 -2.17 -5.55
CA ILE A 42 1.34 -1.11 -4.64
C ILE A 42 2.28 -0.21 -5.42
N ARG A 43 1.90 1.05 -5.62
CA ARG A 43 2.72 2.06 -6.29
C ARG A 43 3.28 3.01 -5.25
N LEU A 44 4.60 3.15 -5.19
CA LEU A 44 5.26 4.17 -4.39
C LEU A 44 5.49 5.39 -5.26
N MET A 45 4.90 6.51 -4.86
CA MET A 45 4.98 7.78 -5.55
C MET A 45 5.70 8.76 -4.65
N SER A 46 6.74 9.43 -5.13
CA SER A 46 7.28 10.60 -4.43
C SER A 46 6.17 11.61 -4.16
N LEU A 47 6.38 12.47 -3.16
CA LEU A 47 5.48 13.58 -2.88
C LEU A 47 5.20 14.45 -4.13
N SER A 48 6.19 14.65 -5.01
CA SER A 48 6.02 15.41 -6.26
C SER A 48 5.30 14.67 -7.40
N GLY A 49 4.85 13.43 -7.18
CA GLY A 49 4.07 12.66 -8.16
C GLY A 49 4.90 11.81 -9.13
N ILE A 50 6.20 11.66 -8.89
CA ILE A 50 7.05 10.74 -9.66
C ILE A 50 6.89 9.31 -9.11
N GLN A 51 6.60 8.35 -9.99
CA GLN A 51 6.53 6.92 -9.63
C GLN A 51 7.93 6.35 -9.38
N GLN A 52 8.15 5.83 -8.18
CA GLN A 52 9.44 5.29 -7.74
C GLN A 52 9.50 3.77 -7.85
N CYS A 53 8.44 3.07 -7.44
CA CYS A 53 8.43 1.60 -7.40
C CYS A 53 7.01 1.04 -7.59
N ILE A 54 6.91 -0.18 -8.13
CA ILE A 54 5.67 -0.96 -8.21
C ILE A 54 5.91 -2.35 -7.63
N ILE A 55 5.09 -2.75 -6.66
CA ILE A 55 5.12 -4.07 -6.02
C ILE A 55 3.80 -4.79 -6.30
N ARG A 56 3.85 -6.09 -6.59
CA ARG A 56 2.65 -6.91 -6.78
C ARG A 56 2.39 -7.79 -5.56
N LEU A 57 1.16 -7.75 -5.06
CA LEU A 57 0.67 -8.58 -3.97
C LEU A 57 0.10 -9.89 -4.50
N GLN A 58 0.09 -10.92 -3.64
CA GLN A 58 -0.49 -12.23 -3.98
C GLN A 58 -2.02 -12.18 -3.98
N GLY A 59 -2.63 -11.33 -3.16
CA GLY A 59 -4.08 -11.14 -3.08
C GLY A 59 -4.49 -9.66 -3.04
N SER A 60 -5.78 -9.42 -2.93
CA SER A 60 -6.31 -8.06 -2.79
C SER A 60 -5.84 -7.44 -1.48
N ILE A 61 -5.56 -6.13 -1.54
CA ILE A 61 -5.11 -5.37 -0.40
C ILE A 61 -6.28 -5.19 0.60
N VAL A 62 -5.94 -5.21 1.88
CA VAL A 62 -6.90 -5.01 2.99
C VAL A 62 -6.58 -3.73 3.77
N SER A 63 -5.30 -3.51 4.11
CA SER A 63 -4.89 -2.33 4.86
C SER A 63 -3.43 -2.00 4.62
N MET A 64 -3.05 -0.75 4.91
CA MET A 64 -1.68 -0.26 4.75
C MET A 64 -1.35 0.79 5.81
N SER A 65 -0.16 0.71 6.39
CA SER A 65 0.34 1.67 7.38
C SER A 65 1.84 1.90 7.22
N TYR A 66 2.31 3.10 7.53
CA TYR A 66 3.72 3.45 7.50
C TYR A 66 4.17 4.02 8.85
N TYR A 67 5.33 3.57 9.33
CA TYR A 67 5.97 4.10 10.52
C TYR A 67 7.48 3.86 10.46
N GLN A 68 8.31 4.88 10.72
CA GLN A 68 9.78 4.78 10.83
C GLN A 68 10.41 3.92 9.71
N ASN A 69 10.23 4.32 8.45
CA ASN A 69 10.79 3.63 7.27
C ASN A 69 10.27 2.22 7.02
N GLN A 70 9.22 1.80 7.73
CA GLN A 70 8.54 0.53 7.52
C GLN A 70 7.15 0.74 6.96
N LEU A 71 6.92 0.22 5.75
CA LEU A 71 5.61 0.14 5.14
C LEU A 71 5.03 -1.26 5.39
N TRP A 72 3.95 -1.31 6.17
CA TRP A 72 3.15 -2.50 6.43
C TRP A 72 2.01 -2.58 5.44
N ILE A 73 1.88 -3.73 4.78
CA ILE A 73 0.86 -3.98 3.76
C ILE A 73 0.18 -5.29 4.10
N ILE A 74 -1.12 -5.25 4.37
CA ILE A 74 -1.91 -6.44 4.69
C ILE A 74 -2.77 -6.78 3.47
N HIS A 75 -2.77 -8.05 3.09
CA HIS A 75 -3.52 -8.55 1.95
C HIS A 75 -4.05 -9.96 2.21
N HIS A 76 -5.03 -10.38 1.41
CA HIS A 76 -5.49 -11.76 1.44
C HIS A 76 -4.41 -12.73 0.92
N SER A 77 -4.21 -13.86 1.58
CA SER A 77 -3.26 -14.90 1.14
C SER A 77 -3.94 -15.95 0.28
N THR A 78 -4.97 -16.60 0.82
CA THR A 78 -5.76 -17.67 0.18
C THR A 78 -7.24 -17.51 0.55
N GLN A 79 -8.12 -18.34 -0.01
CA GLN A 79 -9.50 -18.39 0.45
C GLN A 79 -9.54 -18.94 1.88
N GLY A 80 -10.07 -18.13 2.81
CA GLY A 80 -10.29 -18.56 4.19
C GLY A 80 -11.42 -19.58 4.29
N LEU A 81 -11.49 -20.29 5.43
CA LEU A 81 -12.66 -21.10 5.76
C LEU A 81 -13.92 -20.20 5.86
N PRO A 82 -15.13 -20.77 5.75
CA PRO A 82 -16.36 -20.00 5.88
C PRO A 82 -16.37 -19.15 7.17
N LYS A 83 -16.58 -17.84 7.01
CA LYS A 83 -16.55 -16.83 8.10
C LYS A 83 -15.17 -16.54 8.71
N GLU A 84 -14.08 -17.00 8.09
CA GLU A 84 -12.71 -16.69 8.48
C GLU A 84 -11.98 -15.91 7.40
N GLN A 85 -11.01 -15.09 7.81
CA GLN A 85 -10.09 -14.42 6.91
C GLN A 85 -8.74 -15.12 6.95
N ALA A 86 -8.16 -15.38 5.77
CA ALA A 86 -6.77 -15.76 5.62
C ALA A 86 -6.00 -14.54 5.10
N MET A 87 -5.13 -14.00 5.96
CA MET A 87 -4.37 -12.79 5.64
C MET A 87 -2.87 -13.01 5.81
N SER A 88 -2.14 -12.26 5.00
CA SER A 88 -0.70 -12.16 5.02
C SER A 88 -0.29 -10.71 5.06
N TYR A 89 0.93 -10.48 5.55
CA TYR A 89 1.54 -9.16 5.53
C TYR A 89 2.80 -9.16 4.65
N VAL A 90 3.09 -7.99 4.10
CA VAL A 90 4.39 -7.59 3.58
C VAL A 90 4.86 -6.42 4.44
N LEU A 91 6.04 -6.55 5.03
CA LEU A 91 6.73 -5.51 5.76
C LEU A 91 7.93 -5.08 4.92
N LEU A 92 7.85 -3.91 4.30
CA LEU A 92 8.91 -3.35 3.47
C LEU A 92 9.70 -2.30 4.28
N ASN A 93 11.01 -2.47 4.36
CA ASN A 93 11.93 -1.46 4.86
C ASN A 93 12.42 -0.62 3.66
N ILE A 94 12.06 0.66 3.67
CA ILE A 94 12.31 1.58 2.55
C ILE A 94 13.80 1.96 2.42
N GLU A 95 14.54 2.02 3.52
CA GLU A 95 15.95 2.46 3.51
C GLU A 95 16.88 1.44 2.87
N ASN A 96 16.62 0.15 3.07
CA ASN A 96 17.51 -0.93 2.64
C ASN A 96 16.89 -1.89 1.65
N ASP A 97 15.68 -1.59 1.17
CA ASP A 97 14.94 -2.34 0.17
C ASP A 97 14.76 -3.83 0.53
N ARG A 98 14.65 -4.12 1.83
CA ARG A 98 14.37 -5.47 2.35
C ARG A 98 12.90 -5.60 2.66
N TYR A 99 12.36 -6.79 2.41
CA TYR A 99 11.00 -7.11 2.78
C TYR A 99 10.92 -8.41 3.60
N HIS A 100 9.93 -8.46 4.48
CA HIS A 100 9.54 -9.66 5.21
C HIS A 100 8.09 -9.96 4.90
N THR A 101 7.75 -11.23 4.78
CA THR A 101 6.37 -11.66 4.60
C THR A 101 6.00 -12.71 5.64
N GLY A 102 4.71 -12.78 5.95
CA GLY A 102 4.21 -13.78 6.89
C GLY A 102 2.69 -13.87 6.90
N SER A 103 2.17 -14.79 7.69
CA SER A 103 0.74 -14.84 7.99
C SER A 103 0.41 -13.81 9.08
N LEU A 104 -0.74 -13.15 8.94
CA LEU A 104 -1.27 -12.27 9.97
C LEU A 104 -2.23 -13.08 10.87
N PRO A 105 -1.84 -13.41 12.12
CA PRO A 105 -2.72 -14.11 13.03
C PRO A 105 -3.91 -13.23 13.43
N LEU A 106 -5.11 -13.79 13.32
CA LEU A 106 -6.35 -13.16 13.75
C LEU A 106 -7.07 -14.05 14.76
N ILE A 107 -7.88 -13.43 15.59
CA ILE A 107 -8.84 -14.17 16.42
C ILE A 107 -9.88 -14.80 15.46
N PRO A 108 -10.25 -16.09 15.64
CA PRO A 108 -11.22 -16.74 14.77
C PRO A 108 -12.51 -15.92 14.63
N LYS A 109 -13.04 -15.85 13.41
CA LYS A 109 -14.27 -15.12 13.05
C LYS A 109 -14.24 -13.61 13.31
N THR A 110 -13.06 -13.04 13.56
CA THR A 110 -12.87 -11.58 13.54
C THR A 110 -12.50 -11.12 12.14
N LYS A 111 -12.67 -9.81 11.90
CA LYS A 111 -12.30 -9.19 10.65
C LYS A 111 -11.37 -8.03 10.91
N LEU A 112 -10.30 -7.95 10.12
CA LEU A 112 -9.66 -6.68 9.85
C LEU A 112 -10.43 -6.04 8.70
N ILE A 113 -10.89 -4.82 8.95
CA ILE A 113 -11.61 -3.95 8.02
C ILE A 113 -10.77 -2.72 7.73
#